data_AF-A0A9P8F910-F1
#
_entry.id   AF-A0A9P8F910-F1
#
_cell.length_a   1.000
_cell.length_b   1.000
_cell.length_c   1.000
_cell.angle_alpha   90.00
_cell.angle_beta   90.00
_cell.angle_gamma   90.00
#
_symmetry.space_group_name_H-M   'P 1'
#
loop_
_entity.id
_entity.type
_entity.pdbx_description
1 polymer ?
#
loop_
_entity_poly.entity_id
_entity_poly.type
_entity_poly.pdbx_seq_one_letter_code
_entity_poly.pdbx_strand_id
1 'polypeptide(L)'
;MADEAPPELAAALLKWVQAFQTSKKVEGWEDIQDGQVLWDILRDIDPNYFQDDLPEPPAKTQDHWIPRWQNLKHVNRLVTSYLRDSSGSIENPAGSRDPDLKAIATDASPRDTVMLLKTMLRAAMYSPESNQRMGRIVVGLGPEVAVTIAAAMKQMEETDMSHTDAADRSDFEVTSETSTPAEPMSEKQVLPINERLSFGTSGERDPELEQEEKLIQAFKAIKDLENNNAKAATELEELRQDKEELQQAFDAFKYEVENQGRKAAENDTMKDMQLKAERDRDYIAELEAELETLRDKSNAQERQIERYKTDTDAKQKLRDDMQLLRAERDDLLQKTR
;
A
#
# COMPACT_ATOMS: atom_id res chain seq x y z
N MET A 1 2.50 -16.79 2.18
CA MET A 1 2.24 -16.19 3.50
C MET A 1 2.72 -14.75 3.44
N ALA A 2 1.84 -13.79 3.68
CA ALA A 2 2.13 -12.37 3.54
C ALA A 2 2.93 -11.90 4.76
N ASP A 3 4.21 -11.63 4.57
CA ASP A 3 5.04 -10.92 5.54
C ASP A 3 4.63 -9.43 5.53
N GLU A 4 3.52 -9.15 6.21
CA GLU A 4 3.02 -7.81 6.48
C GLU A 4 3.84 -7.26 7.66
N ALA A 5 4.57 -6.16 7.43
CA ALA A 5 5.41 -5.59 8.47
C ALA A 5 4.55 -5.28 9.71
N PRO A 6 5.00 -5.64 10.93
CA PRO A 6 4.20 -5.43 12.13
C PRO A 6 3.78 -3.96 12.24
N PRO A 7 2.50 -3.66 12.52
CA PRO A 7 1.99 -2.28 12.52
C PRO A 7 2.75 -1.38 13.50
N GLU A 8 3.30 -1.97 14.56
CA GLU A 8 4.16 -1.30 15.55
C GLU A 8 5.47 -0.77 14.93
N LEU A 9 6.08 -1.53 14.00
CA LEU A 9 7.31 -1.13 13.33
C LEU A 9 7.07 -0.01 12.33
N ALA A 10 5.95 -0.06 11.62
CA ALA A 10 5.54 1.02 10.71
C ALA A 10 5.37 2.34 11.49
N ALA A 11 4.66 2.31 12.62
CA ALA A 11 4.50 3.48 13.48
C ALA A 11 5.84 3.97 14.08
N ALA A 12 6.71 3.05 14.49
CA ALA A 12 8.04 3.36 15.03
C ALA A 12 8.93 4.07 14.00
N LEU A 13 8.97 3.58 12.76
CA LEU A 13 9.76 4.19 11.69
C LEU A 13 9.18 5.53 11.23
N LEU A 14 7.86 5.70 11.24
CA LEU A 14 7.25 7.00 10.95
C LEU A 14 7.64 8.04 12.01
N LYS A 15 7.63 7.65 13.30
CA LYS A 15 8.13 8.52 14.39
C LYS A 15 9.62 8.85 14.23
N TRP A 16 10.42 7.89 13.75
CA TRP A 16 11.83 8.13 13.46
C TRP A 16 12.02 9.18 12.37
N VAL A 17 11.27 9.10 11.26
CA VAL A 17 11.27 10.12 10.21
C VAL A 17 10.86 11.50 10.76
N GLN A 18 9.84 11.54 11.61
CA GLN A 18 9.35 12.77 12.24
C GLN A 18 10.36 13.45 13.19
N ALA A 19 11.42 12.74 13.61
CA ALA A 19 12.46 13.32 14.46
C ALA A 19 13.42 14.25 13.71
N PHE A 20 13.45 14.16 12.37
CA PHE A 20 14.34 14.97 11.53
C PHE A 20 13.70 16.32 11.19
N GLN A 21 14.56 17.32 10.98
CA GLN A 21 14.14 18.61 10.45
C GLN A 21 14.16 18.54 8.91
N THR A 22 13.05 18.11 8.34
CA THR A 22 12.88 17.96 6.88
C THR A 22 12.18 19.18 6.26
N SER A 23 12.25 19.31 4.93
CA SER A 23 11.61 20.38 4.16
C SER A 23 10.09 20.46 4.34
N LYS A 24 9.45 19.31 4.64
CA LYS A 24 8.02 19.19 4.92
C LYS A 24 7.79 18.48 6.25
N LYS A 25 6.70 18.82 6.92
CA LYS A 25 6.24 18.12 8.12
C LYS A 25 5.60 16.80 7.68
N VAL A 26 6.00 15.70 8.31
CA VAL A 26 5.52 14.35 8.01
C VAL A 26 4.39 13.98 8.97
N GLU A 27 3.18 13.85 8.48
CA GLU A 27 2.01 13.37 9.24
C GLU A 27 1.61 11.96 8.81
N GLY A 28 1.88 11.57 7.57
CA GLY A 28 1.61 10.22 7.05
C GLY A 28 2.56 9.77 5.94
N TRP A 29 2.29 8.57 5.40
CA TRP A 29 3.09 7.96 4.33
C TRP A 29 3.03 8.75 3.02
N GLU A 30 1.93 9.47 2.79
CA GLU A 30 1.73 10.36 1.63
C GLU A 30 2.74 11.53 1.58
N ASP A 31 3.31 11.92 2.72
CA ASP A 31 4.32 12.99 2.77
C ASP A 31 5.72 12.50 2.37
N ILE A 32 5.91 11.18 2.31
CA ILE A 32 7.20 10.53 2.02
C ILE A 32 7.29 10.08 0.55
N GLN A 33 6.16 9.87 -0.10
CA GLN A 33 6.06 9.27 -1.44
C GLN A 33 6.78 10.04 -2.56
N ASP A 34 7.05 11.33 -2.38
CA ASP A 34 7.74 12.16 -3.38
C ASP A 34 9.27 12.07 -3.31
N GLY A 35 9.80 11.38 -2.29
CA GLY A 35 11.22 11.18 -2.05
C GLY A 35 11.96 12.39 -1.46
N GLN A 36 11.32 13.55 -1.29
CA GLN A 36 11.97 14.78 -0.82
C GLN A 36 12.37 14.67 0.65
N VAL A 37 11.46 14.20 1.50
CA VAL A 37 11.72 13.94 2.92
C VAL A 37 12.85 12.92 3.08
N LEU A 38 12.85 11.87 2.26
CA LEU A 38 13.91 10.86 2.29
C LEU A 38 15.26 11.45 1.91
N TRP A 39 15.28 12.33 0.89
CA TRP A 39 16.50 13.02 0.47
C TRP A 39 17.07 13.92 1.56
N ASP A 40 16.22 14.69 2.25
CA ASP A 40 16.64 15.53 3.36
C ASP A 40 17.31 14.71 4.48
N ILE A 41 16.74 13.55 4.81
CA ILE A 41 17.31 12.63 5.81
C ILE A 41 18.69 12.11 5.36
N LEU A 42 18.85 11.76 4.07
CA LEU A 42 20.14 11.30 3.56
C LEU A 42 21.21 12.39 3.63
N ARG A 43 20.87 13.63 3.29
CA ARG A 43 21.78 14.76 3.42
C ARG A 43 22.14 15.07 4.87
N ASP A 44 21.21 14.87 5.80
CA ASP A 44 21.51 14.97 7.23
C ASP A 44 22.45 13.84 7.69
N ILE A 45 22.30 12.63 7.14
CA ILE A 45 23.15 11.48 7.48
C ILE A 45 24.60 11.71 7.04
N ASP A 46 24.82 12.04 5.77
CA ASP A 46 26.16 12.30 5.23
C ASP A 46 26.09 13.36 4.12
N PRO A 47 26.29 14.65 4.45
CA PRO A 47 26.22 15.72 3.45
C PRO A 47 27.38 15.64 2.45
N ASN A 48 28.47 14.93 2.77
CA ASN A 48 29.62 14.78 1.88
C ASN A 48 29.38 13.70 0.81
N TYR A 49 28.57 12.69 1.10
CA TYR A 49 28.21 11.67 0.12
C TYR A 49 26.98 12.06 -0.71
N PHE A 50 25.95 12.63 -0.07
CA PHE A 50 24.69 13.00 -0.73
C PHE A 50 24.69 14.49 -1.14
N GLN A 51 25.53 14.85 -2.12
CA GLN A 51 25.73 16.26 -2.52
C GLN A 51 24.76 16.78 -3.59
N ASP A 52 24.28 15.88 -4.45
CA ASP A 52 23.46 16.25 -5.62
C ASP A 52 22.02 16.65 -5.23
N ASP A 53 21.27 17.16 -6.20
CA ASP A 53 19.83 17.36 -6.05
C ASP A 53 19.06 16.14 -6.57
N LEU A 54 17.82 15.98 -6.10
CA LEU A 54 16.93 14.98 -6.67
C LEU A 54 16.69 15.23 -8.17
N PRO A 55 16.53 14.17 -8.98
CA PRO A 55 16.30 14.30 -10.43
C PRO A 55 15.10 15.16 -10.79
N GLU A 56 14.02 15.05 -10.02
CA GLU A 56 12.75 15.72 -10.32
C GLU A 56 12.39 16.75 -9.23
N PRO A 57 12.06 18.00 -9.63
CA PRO A 57 11.74 19.07 -8.70
C PRO A 57 10.39 18.84 -8.01
N PRO A 58 10.18 19.44 -6.82
CA PRO A 58 8.94 19.29 -6.05
C PRO A 58 7.66 19.65 -6.82
N ALA A 59 7.73 20.57 -7.79
CA ALA A 59 6.60 20.97 -8.60
C ALA A 59 6.08 19.83 -9.49
N LYS A 60 6.98 19.02 -10.07
CA LYS A 60 6.59 17.89 -10.95
C LYS A 60 6.10 16.69 -10.15
N THR A 61 6.55 16.53 -8.91
CA THR A 61 6.17 15.41 -8.05
C THR A 61 4.81 15.59 -7.38
N GLN A 62 4.20 16.78 -7.40
CA GLN A 62 2.87 16.99 -6.81
C GLN A 62 1.78 16.23 -7.58
N ASP A 63 1.79 16.31 -8.90
CA ASP A 63 0.65 15.83 -9.70
C ASP A 63 0.87 14.44 -10.33
N HIS A 64 2.13 14.00 -10.48
CA HIS A 64 2.45 12.78 -11.21
C HIS A 64 3.30 11.80 -10.40
N TRP A 65 2.91 10.52 -10.45
CA TRP A 65 3.62 9.42 -9.78
C TRP A 65 4.96 9.08 -10.46
N ILE A 66 5.13 9.37 -11.76
CA ILE A 66 6.36 9.04 -12.50
C ILE A 66 7.55 9.86 -11.96
N PRO A 67 7.47 11.20 -11.81
CA PRO A 67 8.52 11.97 -11.18
C PRO A 67 8.85 11.52 -9.74
N ARG A 68 7.83 11.20 -8.94
CA ARG A 68 8.01 10.63 -7.60
C ARG A 68 8.82 9.32 -7.65
N TRP A 69 8.44 8.43 -8.57
CA TRP A 69 9.11 7.15 -8.77
C TRP A 69 10.58 7.31 -9.21
N GLN A 70 10.89 8.30 -10.05
CA GLN A 70 12.28 8.61 -10.42
C GLN A 70 13.10 9.06 -9.22
N ASN A 71 12.54 9.95 -8.38
CA ASN A 71 13.19 10.37 -7.14
C ASN A 71 13.42 9.19 -6.19
N LEU A 72 12.42 8.34 -5.97
CA LEU A 72 12.57 7.14 -5.11
C LEU A 72 13.60 6.14 -5.65
N LYS A 73 13.68 5.96 -6.97
CA LYS A 73 14.74 5.16 -7.60
C LYS A 73 16.12 5.72 -7.33
N HIS A 74 16.27 7.03 -7.46
CA HIS A 74 17.52 7.71 -7.21
C HIS A 74 17.95 7.55 -5.74
N VAL A 75 17.04 7.83 -4.81
CA VAL A 75 17.21 7.62 -3.36
C VAL A 75 17.65 6.18 -3.08
N ASN A 76 16.86 5.18 -3.50
CA ASN A 76 17.15 3.78 -3.21
C ASN A 76 18.52 3.33 -3.76
N ARG A 77 18.85 3.76 -5.00
CA ARG A 77 20.14 3.47 -5.63
C ARG A 77 21.30 4.03 -4.82
N LEU A 78 21.22 5.30 -4.41
CA LEU A 78 22.31 5.95 -3.68
C LEU A 78 22.48 5.37 -2.28
N VAL A 79 21.40 5.08 -1.57
CA VAL A 79 21.44 4.44 -0.24
C VAL A 79 22.07 3.06 -0.30
N THR A 80 21.64 2.25 -1.28
CA THR A 80 22.19 0.90 -1.51
C THR A 80 23.68 0.96 -1.85
N SER A 81 24.09 1.92 -2.67
CA SER A 81 25.50 2.13 -3.03
C SER A 81 26.32 2.58 -1.82
N TYR A 82 25.81 3.56 -1.06
CA TYR A 82 26.44 4.06 0.16
C TYR A 82 26.65 2.96 1.21
N LEU A 83 25.64 2.12 1.41
CA LEU A 83 25.75 0.97 2.32
C LEU A 83 26.84 0.00 1.88
N ARG A 84 26.92 -0.30 0.59
CA ARG A 84 27.97 -1.18 0.04
C ARG A 84 29.37 -0.59 0.29
N ASP A 85 29.54 0.70 0.02
CA ASP A 85 30.81 1.39 0.15
C ASP A 85 31.23 1.56 1.62
N SER A 86 30.28 1.84 2.52
CA SER A 86 30.53 2.09 3.95
C SER A 86 30.69 0.81 4.78
N SER A 87 29.98 -0.27 4.42
CA SER A 87 30.00 -1.53 5.17
C SER A 87 30.99 -2.56 4.65
N GLY A 88 31.42 -2.46 3.39
CA GLY A 88 32.37 -3.36 2.73
C GLY A 88 31.97 -4.84 2.62
N SER A 89 30.88 -5.28 3.27
CA SER A 89 30.55 -6.70 3.47
C SER A 89 29.06 -7.03 3.28
N ILE A 90 28.20 -6.05 3.01
CA ILE A 90 26.77 -6.29 2.77
C ILE A 90 26.54 -6.44 1.27
N GLU A 91 26.40 -7.68 0.78
CA GLU A 91 26.10 -7.95 -0.63
C GLU A 91 24.68 -7.50 -1.02
N ASN A 92 23.74 -7.51 -0.06
CA ASN A 92 22.35 -7.16 -0.29
C ASN A 92 21.75 -6.21 0.79
N PRO A 93 21.94 -4.89 0.66
CA PRO A 93 21.53 -3.93 1.68
C PRO A 93 20.02 -3.78 1.89
N ALA A 94 19.19 -4.21 0.92
CA ALA A 94 17.72 -4.24 1.05
C ALA A 94 17.18 -5.51 1.74
N GLY A 95 18.05 -6.48 2.06
CA GLY A 95 17.64 -7.81 2.51
C GLY A 95 17.04 -8.65 1.37
N SER A 96 16.36 -9.76 1.67
CA SER A 96 15.89 -10.74 0.65
C SER A 96 14.93 -10.18 -0.41
N ARG A 97 14.39 -8.96 -0.27
CA ARG A 97 13.40 -8.39 -1.19
C ARG A 97 13.54 -6.88 -1.32
N ASP A 98 13.66 -6.40 -2.55
CA ASP A 98 13.65 -4.97 -2.87
C ASP A 98 12.25 -4.35 -2.67
N PRO A 99 12.16 -3.11 -2.15
CA PRO A 99 10.89 -2.39 -2.01
C PRO A 99 10.27 -2.08 -3.39
N ASP A 100 8.94 -2.21 -3.51
CA ASP A 100 8.24 -1.75 -4.71
C ASP A 100 8.13 -0.22 -4.70
N LEU A 101 9.13 0.44 -5.27
CA LEU A 101 9.19 1.89 -5.38
C LEU A 101 8.03 2.48 -6.19
N LYS A 102 7.43 1.69 -7.10
CA LYS A 102 6.27 2.14 -7.87
C LYS A 102 5.04 2.20 -6.99
N ALA A 103 4.81 1.18 -6.17
CA ALA A 103 3.71 1.15 -5.20
C ALA A 103 3.81 2.28 -4.16
N ILE A 104 5.03 2.67 -3.76
CA ILE A 104 5.24 3.85 -2.91
C ILE A 104 4.81 5.12 -3.66
N ALA A 105 5.24 5.29 -4.92
CA ALA A 105 4.95 6.49 -5.70
C ALA A 105 3.47 6.65 -6.09
N THR A 106 2.75 5.54 -6.29
CA THR A 106 1.35 5.54 -6.73
C THR A 106 0.36 5.55 -5.57
N ASP A 107 0.59 4.71 -4.57
CA ASP A 107 -0.40 4.38 -3.54
C ASP A 107 0.10 4.65 -2.12
N ALA A 108 1.25 5.32 -1.97
CA ALA A 108 1.90 5.57 -0.69
C ALA A 108 2.02 4.31 0.18
N SER A 109 2.35 3.17 -0.44
CA SER A 109 2.39 1.84 0.20
C SER A 109 3.21 1.87 1.51
N PRO A 110 2.58 1.68 2.69
CA PRO A 110 3.29 1.69 3.97
C PRO A 110 4.31 0.56 4.06
N ARG A 111 3.97 -0.61 3.50
CA ARG A 111 4.82 -1.81 3.53
C ARG A 111 6.15 -1.57 2.81
N ASP A 112 6.09 -1.07 1.58
CA ASP A 112 7.29 -0.83 0.76
C ASP A 112 8.09 0.36 1.29
N THR A 113 7.41 1.38 1.82
CA THR A 113 8.06 2.52 2.48
C THR A 113 8.83 2.08 3.73
N VAL A 114 8.25 1.19 4.55
CA VAL A 114 8.93 0.60 5.71
C VAL A 114 10.20 -0.15 5.31
N MET A 115 10.19 -0.90 4.20
CA MET A 115 11.38 -1.58 3.70
C MET A 115 12.47 -0.58 3.29
N LEU A 116 12.10 0.49 2.58
CA LEU A 116 13.05 1.52 2.19
C LEU A 116 13.64 2.27 3.41
N LEU A 117 12.79 2.60 4.40
CA LEU A 117 13.21 3.26 5.64
C LEU A 117 14.13 2.38 6.48
N LYS A 118 13.91 1.07 6.52
CA LYS A 118 14.85 0.11 7.15
C LYS A 118 16.25 0.20 6.54
N THR A 119 16.34 0.20 5.22
CA THR A 119 17.61 0.36 4.50
C THR A 119 18.26 1.71 4.80
N MET A 120 17.49 2.80 4.85
CA MET A 120 18.01 4.12 5.20
C MET A 120 18.48 4.24 6.66
N LEU A 121 17.71 3.69 7.60
CA LEU A 121 18.10 3.64 9.01
C LEU A 121 19.40 2.87 9.17
N ARG A 122 19.54 1.76 8.43
CA ARG A 122 20.79 1.02 8.37
C ARG A 122 21.92 1.92 7.87
N ALA A 123 21.74 2.60 6.75
CA ALA A 123 22.75 3.53 6.22
C ALA A 123 23.17 4.58 7.27
N ALA A 124 22.21 5.12 8.02
CA ALA A 124 22.47 6.07 9.09
C ALA A 124 23.31 5.49 10.24
N MET A 125 23.08 4.23 10.60
CA MET A 125 23.78 3.53 11.69
C MET A 125 25.18 3.04 11.26
N TYR A 126 25.41 2.76 9.98
CA TYR A 126 26.75 2.45 9.46
C TYR A 126 27.54 3.70 9.06
N SER A 127 26.91 4.87 8.98
CA SER A 127 27.59 6.13 8.68
C SER A 127 28.58 6.52 9.78
N PRO A 128 29.85 6.78 9.46
CA PRO A 128 30.83 7.23 10.45
C PRO A 128 30.47 8.61 11.03
N GLU A 129 29.80 9.46 10.25
CA GLU A 129 29.40 10.81 10.65
C GLU A 129 28.09 10.83 11.48
N SER A 130 27.15 9.94 11.16
CA SER A 130 25.81 9.96 11.77
C SER A 130 25.58 8.91 12.86
N ASN A 131 26.29 7.77 12.88
CA ASN A 131 25.97 6.63 13.75
C ASN A 131 25.69 7.01 15.22
N GLN A 132 26.61 7.77 15.86
CA GLN A 132 26.41 8.16 17.27
C GLN A 132 25.20 9.09 17.47
N ARG A 133 24.95 10.00 16.52
CA ARG A 133 23.78 10.89 16.56
C ARG A 133 22.51 10.09 16.34
N MET A 134 22.53 9.17 15.38
CA MET A 134 21.41 8.30 15.03
C MET A 134 20.98 7.43 16.20
N GLY A 135 21.95 6.82 16.91
CA GLY A 135 21.66 6.08 18.13
C GLY A 135 20.97 6.93 19.21
N ARG A 136 21.37 8.20 19.36
CA ARG A 136 20.70 9.14 20.30
C ARG A 136 19.28 9.49 19.85
N ILE A 137 19.05 9.69 18.55
CA ILE A 137 17.71 9.96 18.01
C ILE A 137 16.80 8.76 18.29
N VAL A 138 17.23 7.54 17.96
CA VAL A 138 16.45 6.32 18.18
C VAL A 138 16.11 6.13 19.66
N VAL A 139 17.07 6.32 20.57
CA VAL A 139 16.83 6.24 22.02
C VAL A 139 15.91 7.37 22.52
N GLY A 140 16.03 8.57 21.95
CA GLY A 140 15.22 9.74 22.33
C GLY A 140 13.74 9.65 21.95
N LEU A 141 13.37 8.76 21.03
CA LEU A 141 11.98 8.51 20.63
C LEU A 141 11.15 7.73 21.67
N GLY A 142 11.81 7.19 22.69
CA GLY A 142 11.20 6.43 23.77
C GLY A 142 11.58 4.95 23.73
N PRO A 143 11.54 4.26 24.89
CA PRO A 143 12.07 2.91 25.04
C PRO A 143 11.34 1.88 24.19
N GLU A 144 10.01 1.98 24.05
CA GLU A 144 9.21 1.07 23.23
C GLU A 144 9.58 1.17 21.75
N VAL A 145 9.64 2.40 21.21
CA VAL A 145 10.01 2.67 19.81
C VAL A 145 11.44 2.21 19.51
N ALA A 146 12.38 2.51 20.42
CA ALA A 146 13.77 2.14 20.29
C ALA A 146 13.97 0.61 20.25
N VAL A 147 13.25 -0.14 21.10
CA VAL A 147 13.32 -1.61 21.14
C VAL A 147 12.76 -2.22 19.85
N THR A 148 11.63 -1.72 19.34
CA THR A 148 11.05 -2.20 18.08
C THR A 148 11.99 -1.96 16.90
N ILE A 149 12.62 -0.78 16.84
CA ILE A 149 13.60 -0.44 15.81
C ILE A 149 14.84 -1.34 15.92
N ALA A 150 15.39 -1.52 17.13
CA ALA A 150 16.56 -2.35 17.36
C ALA A 150 16.31 -3.82 17.00
N ALA A 151 15.14 -4.36 17.33
CA ALA A 151 14.74 -5.72 16.95
C ALA A 151 14.68 -5.88 15.42
N ALA A 152 14.13 -4.90 14.70
CA ALA A 152 14.07 -4.91 13.24
C ALA A 152 15.47 -4.84 12.60
N MET A 153 16.38 -4.03 13.15
CA MET A 153 17.76 -3.96 12.67
C MET A 153 18.50 -5.28 12.89
N LYS A 154 18.34 -5.90 14.07
CA LYS A 154 18.96 -7.19 14.37
C LYS A 154 18.49 -8.29 13.41
N GLN A 155 17.20 -8.34 13.11
CA GLN A 155 16.63 -9.30 12.16
C GLN A 155 17.23 -9.13 10.74
N MET A 156 17.50 -7.89 10.33
CA MET A 156 18.16 -7.62 9.04
C MET A 156 19.61 -8.13 9.03
N GLU A 157 20.38 -7.87 10.09
CA GLU A 157 21.77 -8.33 10.21
C GLU A 157 21.86 -9.87 10.23
N GLU A 158 20.94 -10.54 10.94
CA GLU A 158 20.84 -12.01 10.96
C GLU A 158 20.53 -12.58 9.56
N THR A 159 19.72 -11.88 8.76
CA THR A 159 19.39 -12.31 7.39
C THR A 159 20.62 -12.23 6.47
N ASP A 160 21.43 -11.17 6.59
CA ASP A 160 22.64 -11.02 5.77
C ASP A 160 23.72 -12.05 6.11
N MET A 161 23.87 -12.37 7.40
CA MET A 161 24.80 -13.42 7.85
C MET A 161 24.36 -14.82 7.37
N SER A 162 23.05 -15.07 7.29
CA SER A 162 22.52 -16.34 6.79
C SER A 162 22.84 -16.57 5.31
N HIS A 163 22.91 -15.50 4.50
CA HIS A 163 23.25 -15.61 3.09
C HIS A 163 24.75 -15.85 2.84
N THR A 164 25.63 -15.39 3.74
CA THR A 164 27.06 -15.72 3.68
C THR A 164 27.37 -17.15 4.11
N ASP A 165 26.59 -17.75 5.03
CA ASP A 165 26.75 -19.15 5.46
C ASP A 165 25.94 -20.16 4.61
N ALA A 166 24.89 -19.71 3.91
CA ALA A 166 24.04 -20.58 3.07
C ALA A 166 24.69 -21.05 1.76
N ALA A 167 25.88 -20.54 1.42
CA ALA A 167 26.65 -21.10 0.30
C ALA A 167 27.24 -22.49 0.59
N ASP A 168 27.19 -22.99 1.85
CA ASP A 168 27.85 -24.26 2.21
C ASP A 168 26.96 -25.30 2.92
N ARG A 169 25.69 -25.02 3.29
CA ARG A 169 24.85 -26.04 3.95
C ARG A 169 23.35 -25.88 3.73
N SER A 170 22.77 -26.70 2.85
CA SER A 170 21.39 -27.16 3.00
C SER A 170 21.12 -28.45 2.21
N ASP A 171 21.19 -29.59 2.88
CA ASP A 171 20.28 -30.71 2.60
C ASP A 171 20.08 -31.54 3.89
N PHE A 172 19.02 -31.23 4.64
CA PHE A 172 18.32 -32.21 5.47
C PHE A 172 16.98 -31.63 5.94
N GLU A 173 15.90 -32.00 5.25
CA GLU A 173 14.53 -31.85 5.74
C GLU A 173 13.96 -33.27 5.95
N VAL A 174 13.61 -33.59 7.19
CA VAL A 174 13.07 -34.89 7.59
C VAL A 174 11.84 -34.69 8.47
N THR A 175 10.68 -35.02 7.87
CA THR A 175 9.52 -35.80 8.39
C THR A 175 8.66 -35.17 9.49
N SER A 176 7.35 -35.44 9.65
CA SER A 176 6.29 -36.16 8.92
C SER A 176 4.98 -35.95 9.71
N GLU A 177 3.83 -35.90 9.01
CA GLU A 177 2.55 -36.67 9.19
C GLU A 177 1.95 -36.86 10.62
N THR A 178 0.63 -36.98 10.91
CA THR A 178 -0.55 -37.52 10.20
C THR A 178 -1.88 -37.24 10.98
N SER A 179 -3.04 -37.31 10.28
CA SER A 179 -4.35 -37.92 10.66
C SER A 179 -5.42 -37.27 11.60
N THR A 180 -6.64 -37.14 11.05
CA THR A 180 -8.04 -37.08 11.64
C THR A 180 -8.53 -38.45 12.19
N PRO A 181 -9.79 -38.74 12.69
CA PRO A 181 -11.14 -38.06 12.67
C PRO A 181 -12.16 -38.30 13.88
N ALA A 182 -13.43 -37.79 13.75
CA ALA A 182 -14.77 -38.33 14.17
C ALA A 182 -15.65 -37.67 15.32
N GLU A 183 -16.99 -37.68 15.11
CA GLU A 183 -18.18 -37.08 15.82
C GLU A 183 -18.76 -37.91 17.05
N PRO A 184 -20.07 -37.85 17.48
CA PRO A 184 -20.97 -36.84 18.13
C PRO A 184 -21.67 -37.34 19.46
N MET A 185 -22.67 -36.63 20.06
CA MET A 185 -24.00 -37.12 20.64
C MET A 185 -24.68 -36.32 21.80
N SER A 186 -26.01 -36.12 21.67
CA SER A 186 -27.19 -36.26 22.62
C SER A 186 -27.37 -35.52 23.97
N GLU A 187 -28.57 -34.94 24.27
CA GLU A 187 -29.69 -35.49 25.10
C GLU A 187 -30.68 -34.44 25.74
N LYS A 188 -31.73 -34.92 26.45
CA LYS A 188 -33.15 -34.46 26.64
C LYS A 188 -33.50 -34.08 28.10
N GLN A 189 -34.63 -33.39 28.40
CA GLN A 189 -35.51 -33.49 29.63
C GLN A 189 -36.62 -32.38 29.69
N VAL A 190 -37.64 -32.32 30.59
CA VAL A 190 -38.90 -33.07 30.92
C VAL A 190 -39.79 -32.12 31.82
N LEU A 191 -41.14 -32.26 31.82
CA LEU A 191 -42.20 -31.56 32.63
C LEU A 191 -42.54 -32.26 33.99
N PRO A 192 -43.33 -31.70 34.97
CA PRO A 192 -44.84 -31.86 35.09
C PRO A 192 -45.70 -30.84 35.96
N ILE A 193 -47.01 -30.58 35.69
CA ILE A 193 -48.36 -30.94 36.34
C ILE A 193 -48.86 -30.25 37.66
N ASN A 194 -50.11 -29.69 37.71
CA ASN A 194 -51.22 -29.98 38.70
C ASN A 194 -52.60 -29.22 38.54
N GLU A 195 -53.70 -29.85 39.03
CA GLU A 195 -55.18 -29.52 38.97
C GLU A 195 -55.79 -28.77 40.19
N ARG A 196 -57.04 -28.23 40.09
CA ARG A 196 -58.21 -28.46 41.03
C ARG A 196 -59.51 -27.64 40.74
N LEU A 197 -60.68 -28.24 41.07
CA LEU A 197 -62.09 -27.83 40.88
C LEU A 197 -62.76 -27.25 42.15
N SER A 198 -63.88 -26.50 42.02
CA SER A 198 -64.86 -26.23 43.10
C SER A 198 -66.27 -25.86 42.58
N PHE A 199 -67.33 -26.21 43.33
CA PHE A 199 -68.77 -26.20 42.98
C PHE A 199 -69.67 -25.60 44.08
N GLY A 200 -70.81 -25.00 43.70
CA GLY A 200 -71.97 -24.64 44.56
C GLY A 200 -72.70 -23.39 44.00
N THR A 201 -74.01 -23.17 44.01
CA THR A 201 -75.22 -23.80 44.59
C THR A 201 -76.45 -23.22 43.85
N SER A 202 -77.53 -24.00 43.64
CA SER A 202 -78.77 -23.56 42.95
C SER A 202 -79.96 -23.43 43.92
N GLY A 203 -80.80 -22.40 43.74
CA GLY A 203 -82.16 -22.31 44.30
C GLY A 203 -83.19 -22.87 43.30
N GLU A 204 -84.30 -23.41 43.82
CA GLU A 204 -85.37 -24.13 43.10
C GLU A 204 -85.92 -23.37 41.88
N ARG A 205 -85.28 -23.57 40.73
CA ARG A 205 -85.94 -23.75 39.43
C ARG A 205 -86.07 -25.25 39.20
N ASP A 206 -87.05 -25.66 38.41
CA ASP A 206 -87.20 -27.05 37.99
C ASP A 206 -85.83 -27.57 37.51
N PRO A 207 -85.23 -28.57 38.18
CA PRO A 207 -83.80 -28.89 38.02
C PRO A 207 -83.42 -29.30 36.60
N GLU A 208 -84.38 -29.78 35.80
CA GLU A 208 -84.21 -30.03 34.37
C GLU A 208 -84.15 -28.72 33.56
N LEU A 209 -84.99 -27.74 33.87
CA LEU A 209 -85.06 -26.46 33.16
C LEU A 209 -83.82 -25.59 33.43
N GLU A 210 -83.27 -25.63 34.65
CA GLU A 210 -82.03 -24.92 34.99
C GLU A 210 -80.80 -25.56 34.31
N GLN A 211 -80.81 -26.88 34.17
CA GLN A 211 -79.77 -27.60 33.40
C GLN A 211 -79.88 -27.27 31.90
N GLU A 212 -81.10 -27.22 31.36
CA GLU A 212 -81.35 -26.83 29.97
C GLU A 212 -80.94 -25.37 29.69
N GLU A 213 -81.28 -24.43 30.58
CA GLU A 213 -80.89 -23.02 30.46
C GLU A 213 -79.36 -22.83 30.53
N LYS A 214 -78.67 -23.55 31.43
CA LYS A 214 -77.20 -23.56 31.50
C LYS A 214 -76.58 -24.16 30.23
N LEU A 215 -77.18 -25.21 29.67
CA LEU A 215 -76.70 -25.83 28.45
C LEU A 215 -76.86 -24.88 27.25
N ILE A 216 -77.99 -24.18 27.15
CA ILE A 216 -78.24 -23.16 26.10
C ILE A 216 -77.27 -21.99 26.24
N GLN A 217 -77.00 -21.52 27.47
CA GLN A 217 -76.01 -20.47 27.71
C GLN A 217 -74.59 -20.93 27.36
N ALA A 218 -74.22 -22.17 27.70
CA ALA A 218 -72.94 -22.74 27.33
C ALA A 218 -72.80 -22.87 25.80
N PHE A 219 -73.83 -23.36 25.09
CA PHE A 219 -73.83 -23.41 23.63
C PHE A 219 -73.70 -22.04 22.99
N LYS A 220 -74.40 -21.02 23.53
CA LYS A 220 -74.27 -19.65 23.04
C LYS A 220 -72.87 -19.09 23.27
N ALA A 221 -72.29 -19.31 24.46
CA ALA A 221 -70.94 -18.89 24.77
C ALA A 221 -69.89 -19.61 23.90
N ILE A 222 -70.06 -20.91 23.65
CA ILE A 222 -69.21 -21.67 22.72
C ILE A 222 -69.31 -21.08 21.32
N LYS A 223 -70.52 -20.80 20.82
CA LYS A 223 -70.72 -20.21 19.50
C LYS A 223 -70.13 -18.80 19.38
N ASP A 224 -70.24 -17.98 20.42
CA ASP A 224 -69.66 -16.65 20.45
C ASP A 224 -68.12 -16.72 20.52
N LEU A 225 -67.57 -17.67 21.28
CA LEU A 225 -66.13 -17.94 21.32
C LEU A 225 -65.61 -18.49 20.00
N GLU A 226 -66.35 -19.38 19.32
CA GLU A 226 -66.01 -19.88 17.99
C GLU A 226 -66.00 -18.75 16.96
N ASN A 227 -67.00 -17.87 16.97
CA ASN A 227 -67.04 -16.70 16.10
C ASN A 227 -65.89 -15.72 16.38
N ASN A 228 -65.56 -15.49 17.64
CA ASN A 228 -64.44 -14.62 18.01
C ASN A 228 -63.09 -15.24 17.63
N ASN A 229 -62.94 -16.55 17.81
CA ASN A 229 -61.74 -17.28 17.40
C ASN A 229 -61.59 -17.27 15.87
N ALA A 230 -62.69 -17.42 15.12
CA ALA A 230 -62.68 -17.31 13.67
C ALA A 230 -62.25 -15.91 13.20
N LYS A 231 -62.75 -14.83 13.84
CA LYS A 231 -62.32 -13.45 13.53
C LYS A 231 -60.86 -13.18 13.89
N ALA A 232 -60.41 -13.67 15.05
CA ALA A 232 -59.01 -13.55 15.44
C ALA A 232 -58.09 -14.31 14.47
N ALA A 233 -58.53 -15.47 13.96
CA ALA A 233 -57.79 -16.22 12.95
C ALA A 233 -57.70 -15.47 11.62
N THR A 234 -58.76 -14.80 11.17
CA THR A 234 -58.71 -13.97 9.95
C THR A 234 -57.81 -12.75 10.13
N GLU A 235 -57.89 -12.07 11.27
CA GLU A 235 -57.03 -10.90 11.56
C GLU A 235 -55.55 -11.30 11.66
N LEU A 236 -55.25 -12.46 12.24
CA LEU A 236 -53.89 -13.00 12.26
C LEU A 236 -53.36 -13.33 10.87
N GLU A 237 -54.22 -13.78 9.94
CA GLU A 237 -53.82 -14.07 8.58
C GLU A 237 -53.58 -12.78 7.78
N GLU A 238 -54.47 -11.79 7.92
CA GLU A 238 -54.28 -10.45 7.33
C GLU A 238 -52.97 -9.80 7.82
N LEU A 239 -52.71 -9.83 9.13
CA LEU A 239 -51.46 -9.29 9.69
C LEU A 239 -50.21 -10.04 9.22
N ARG A 240 -50.32 -11.35 8.93
CA ARG A 240 -49.21 -12.13 8.36
C ARG A 240 -48.95 -11.72 6.92
N GLN A 241 -50.01 -11.53 6.13
CA GLN A 241 -49.91 -11.09 4.76
C GLN A 241 -49.30 -9.67 4.68
N ASP A 242 -49.80 -8.73 5.48
CA ASP A 242 -49.26 -7.36 5.56
C ASP A 242 -47.76 -7.36 5.93
N LYS A 243 -47.37 -8.23 6.86
CA LYS A 243 -45.96 -8.39 7.23
C LYS A 243 -45.13 -8.90 6.06
N GLU A 244 -45.61 -9.87 5.31
CA GLU A 244 -44.93 -10.40 4.14
C GLU A 244 -44.78 -9.33 3.05
N GLU A 245 -45.84 -8.56 2.79
CA GLU A 245 -45.81 -7.45 1.83
C GLU A 245 -44.81 -6.36 2.25
N LEU A 246 -44.79 -5.98 3.54
CA LEU A 246 -43.80 -5.04 4.07
C LEU A 246 -42.37 -5.57 3.92
N GLN A 247 -42.17 -6.86 4.20
CA GLN A 247 -40.86 -7.51 4.09
C GLN A 247 -40.37 -7.48 2.63
N GLN A 248 -41.23 -7.83 1.67
CA GLN A 248 -40.91 -7.78 0.24
C GLN A 248 -40.61 -6.35 -0.23
N ALA A 249 -41.37 -5.36 0.22
CA ALA A 249 -41.12 -3.95 -0.10
C ALA A 249 -39.78 -3.46 0.48
N PHE A 250 -39.44 -3.89 1.69
CA PHE A 250 -38.16 -3.55 2.32
C PHE A 250 -36.97 -4.17 1.58
N ASP A 251 -37.08 -5.45 1.19
CA ASP A 251 -36.04 -6.13 0.42
C ASP A 251 -35.86 -5.50 -0.96
N ALA A 252 -36.94 -5.09 -1.62
CA ALA A 252 -36.90 -4.35 -2.88
C ALA A 252 -36.21 -2.99 -2.73
N PHE A 253 -36.54 -2.21 -1.69
CA PHE A 253 -35.90 -0.93 -1.41
C PHE A 253 -34.40 -1.09 -1.11
N LYS A 254 -34.03 -2.10 -0.32
CA LYS A 254 -32.63 -2.41 0.00
C LYS A 254 -31.84 -2.73 -1.26
N TYR A 255 -32.41 -3.53 -2.17
CA TYR A 255 -31.80 -3.85 -3.45
C TYR A 255 -31.59 -2.61 -4.31
N GLU A 256 -32.57 -1.70 -4.36
CA GLU A 256 -32.46 -0.47 -5.15
C GLU A 256 -31.39 0.48 -4.61
N VAL A 257 -31.31 0.66 -3.28
CA VAL A 257 -30.28 1.47 -2.63
C VAL A 257 -28.87 0.90 -2.86
N GLU A 258 -28.70 -0.41 -2.71
CA GLU A 258 -27.40 -1.05 -2.94
C GLU A 258 -26.94 -0.96 -4.40
N ASN A 259 -27.89 -1.10 -5.34
CA ASN A 259 -27.61 -1.00 -6.76
C ASN A 259 -27.35 0.45 -7.21
N GLN A 260 -28.06 1.44 -6.67
CA GLN A 260 -27.75 2.85 -6.92
C GLN A 260 -26.39 3.25 -6.33
N GLY A 261 -26.08 2.81 -5.11
CA GLY A 261 -24.77 3.06 -4.49
C GLY A 261 -23.61 2.48 -5.29
N ARG A 262 -23.75 1.24 -5.78
CA ARG A 262 -22.75 0.62 -6.67
C ARG A 262 -22.57 1.37 -7.98
N LYS A 263 -23.66 1.75 -8.65
CA LYS A 263 -23.58 2.49 -9.93
C LYS A 263 -22.98 3.89 -9.76
N ALA A 264 -23.28 4.57 -8.66
CA ALA A 264 -22.67 5.88 -8.36
C ALA A 264 -21.16 5.74 -8.13
N ALA A 265 -20.73 4.77 -7.32
CA ALA A 265 -19.32 4.49 -7.07
C ALA A 265 -18.56 4.05 -8.34
N GLU A 266 -19.19 3.23 -9.18
CA GLU A 266 -18.61 2.81 -10.46
C GLU A 266 -18.46 3.99 -11.43
N ASN A 267 -19.43 4.90 -11.46
CA ASN A 267 -19.36 6.10 -12.32
C ASN A 267 -18.30 7.09 -11.84
N ASP A 268 -18.15 7.27 -10.53
CA ASP A 268 -17.11 8.14 -9.96
C ASP A 268 -15.70 7.57 -10.18
N THR A 269 -15.52 6.25 -10.02
CA THR A 269 -14.24 5.59 -10.37
C THR A 269 -13.93 5.66 -11.87
N MET A 270 -14.94 5.56 -12.74
CA MET A 270 -14.75 5.73 -14.18
C MET A 270 -14.33 7.17 -14.54
N LYS A 271 -14.91 8.19 -13.89
CA LYS A 271 -14.51 9.59 -14.09
C LYS A 271 -13.09 9.87 -13.59
N ASP A 272 -12.73 9.36 -12.42
CA ASP A 272 -11.37 9.51 -11.90
C ASP A 272 -10.34 8.84 -12.82
N MET A 273 -10.66 7.63 -13.31
CA MET A 273 -9.84 6.94 -14.29
C MET A 273 -9.71 7.72 -15.61
N GLN A 274 -10.79 8.35 -16.09
CA GLN A 274 -10.75 9.21 -17.27
C GLN A 274 -9.89 10.45 -17.05
N LEU A 275 -10.03 11.15 -15.92
CA LEU A 275 -9.18 12.29 -15.58
C LEU A 275 -7.71 11.90 -15.49
N LYS A 276 -7.42 10.74 -14.90
CA LYS A 276 -6.05 10.21 -14.85
C LYS A 276 -5.51 9.91 -16.25
N ALA A 277 -6.33 9.29 -17.11
CA ALA A 277 -5.93 9.01 -18.49
C ALA A 277 -5.71 10.30 -19.32
N GLU A 278 -6.48 11.36 -19.08
CA GLU A 278 -6.25 12.67 -19.70
C GLU A 278 -4.95 13.31 -19.21
N ARG A 279 -4.70 13.33 -17.90
CA ARG A 279 -3.43 13.82 -17.33
C ARG A 279 -2.22 13.04 -17.87
N ASP A 280 -2.35 11.72 -17.98
CA ASP A 280 -1.28 10.88 -18.52
C ASP A 280 -1.03 11.18 -20.01
N ARG A 281 -2.08 11.47 -20.80
CA ARG A 281 -1.92 11.90 -22.21
C ARG A 281 -1.22 13.24 -22.33
N ASP A 282 -1.61 14.23 -21.54
CA ASP A 282 -0.99 15.55 -21.57
C ASP A 282 0.50 15.47 -21.17
N TYR A 283 0.80 14.66 -20.16
CA TYR A 283 2.17 14.42 -19.73
C TYR A 283 3.01 13.67 -20.78
N ILE A 284 2.44 12.69 -21.47
CA ILE A 284 3.11 12.03 -22.60
C ILE A 284 3.40 13.05 -23.71
N ALA A 285 2.47 13.94 -24.03
CA ALA A 285 2.68 14.98 -25.03
C ALA A 285 3.81 15.95 -24.62
N GLU A 286 3.92 16.29 -23.33
CA GLU A 286 5.03 17.10 -22.81
C GLU A 286 6.38 16.37 -22.95
N LEU A 287 6.44 15.08 -22.57
CA LEU A 287 7.65 14.27 -22.72
C LEU A 287 8.05 14.07 -24.18
N GLU A 288 7.08 13.89 -25.09
CA GLU A 288 7.33 13.80 -26.52
C GLU A 288 7.90 15.11 -27.08
N ALA A 289 7.38 16.25 -26.63
CA ALA A 289 7.91 17.56 -26.99
C ALA A 289 9.35 17.74 -26.46
N GLU A 290 9.61 17.37 -25.20
CA GLU A 290 10.95 17.44 -24.62
C GLU A 290 11.94 16.54 -25.38
N LEU A 291 11.56 15.29 -25.69
CA LEU A 291 12.37 14.37 -26.48
C LEU A 291 12.70 14.93 -27.86
N GLU A 292 11.75 15.61 -28.52
CA GLU A 292 12.00 16.24 -29.81
C GLU A 292 13.01 17.40 -29.66
N THR A 293 12.88 18.23 -28.63
CA THR A 293 13.88 19.29 -28.38
C THR A 293 15.27 18.75 -28.06
N LEU A 294 15.35 17.61 -27.37
CA LEU A 294 16.63 16.94 -27.07
C LEU A 294 17.24 16.33 -28.34
N ARG A 295 16.43 15.73 -29.21
CA ARG A 295 16.87 15.26 -30.53
C ARG A 295 17.41 16.40 -31.39
N ASP A 296 16.73 17.54 -31.41
CA ASP A 296 17.20 18.73 -32.13
C ASP A 296 18.55 19.24 -31.60
N LYS A 297 18.73 19.27 -30.27
CA LYS A 297 20.01 19.63 -29.65
C LYS A 297 21.11 18.63 -30.01
N SER A 298 20.82 17.33 -30.00
CA SER A 298 21.76 16.28 -30.41
C SER A 298 22.18 16.45 -31.87
N ASN A 299 21.22 16.66 -32.77
CA ASN A 299 21.47 16.90 -34.20
C ASN A 299 22.29 18.17 -34.44
N ALA A 300 22.05 19.23 -33.66
CA ALA A 300 22.83 20.47 -33.75
C ALA A 300 24.29 20.26 -33.29
N GLN A 301 24.51 19.52 -32.19
CA GLN A 301 25.84 19.15 -31.72
C GLN A 301 26.57 18.27 -32.71
N GLU A 302 25.89 17.31 -33.33
CA GLU A 302 26.48 16.42 -34.35
C GLU A 302 26.95 17.22 -35.58
N ARG A 303 26.13 18.16 -36.07
CA ARG A 303 26.54 19.10 -37.14
C ARG A 303 27.75 19.96 -36.73
N GLN A 304 27.84 20.37 -35.46
CA GLN A 304 28.98 21.12 -34.97
C GLN A 304 30.26 20.27 -34.94
N ILE A 305 30.15 19.00 -34.54
CA ILE A 305 31.25 18.04 -34.58
C ILE A 305 31.72 17.82 -36.02
N GLU A 306 30.82 17.66 -36.99
CA GLU A 306 31.17 17.54 -38.41
C GLU A 306 31.93 18.77 -38.93
N ARG A 307 31.51 19.98 -38.53
CA ARG A 307 32.23 21.23 -38.87
C ARG A 307 33.63 21.25 -38.27
N TYR A 308 33.80 20.84 -37.01
CA TYR A 308 35.14 20.79 -36.41
C TYR A 308 36.02 19.71 -37.03
N LYS A 309 35.45 18.56 -37.44
CA LYS A 309 36.19 17.52 -38.18
C LYS A 309 36.71 18.06 -39.51
N THR A 310 35.84 18.68 -40.30
CA THR A 310 36.24 19.26 -41.60
C THR A 310 37.28 20.38 -41.47
N ASP A 311 37.18 21.25 -40.46
CA ASP A 311 38.19 22.28 -40.16
C ASP A 311 39.53 21.66 -39.72
N THR A 312 39.48 20.57 -38.93
CA THR A 312 40.68 19.85 -38.50
C THR A 312 41.38 19.20 -39.70
N ASP A 313 40.64 18.57 -40.61
CA ASP A 313 41.18 17.98 -41.83
C ASP A 313 41.80 19.03 -42.75
N ALA A 314 41.18 20.22 -42.87
CA ALA A 314 41.71 21.34 -43.63
C ALA A 314 43.03 21.87 -43.02
N LYS A 315 43.09 22.02 -41.69
CA LYS A 315 44.32 22.41 -40.98
C LYS A 315 45.42 21.36 -41.13
N GLN A 316 45.07 20.08 -41.15
CA GLN A 316 46.05 19.02 -41.37
C GLN A 316 46.65 19.12 -42.78
N LYS A 317 45.81 19.27 -43.82
CA LYS A 317 46.29 19.48 -45.20
C LYS A 317 47.21 20.70 -45.32
N LEU A 318 46.84 21.83 -44.70
CA LEU A 318 47.68 23.04 -44.69
C LEU A 318 49.03 22.82 -43.99
N ARG A 319 49.08 22.01 -42.92
CA ARG A 319 50.34 21.63 -42.27
C ARG A 319 51.20 20.77 -43.17
N ASP A 320 50.60 19.80 -43.84
CA ASP A 320 51.30 18.90 -44.77
C ASP A 320 51.85 19.69 -45.96
N ASP A 321 51.07 20.59 -46.56
CA ASP A 321 51.52 21.51 -47.63
C ASP A 321 52.66 22.42 -47.16
N MET A 322 52.58 22.96 -45.94
CA MET A 322 53.66 23.76 -45.34
C MET A 322 54.95 22.95 -45.13
N GLN A 323 54.85 21.68 -44.75
CA GLN A 323 56.01 20.80 -44.62
C GLN A 323 56.63 20.50 -45.98
N LEU A 324 55.80 20.26 -47.00
CA LEU A 324 56.25 20.03 -48.37
C LEU A 324 56.99 21.24 -48.95
N LEU A 325 56.41 22.44 -48.84
CA LEU A 325 57.06 23.69 -49.28
C LEU A 325 58.38 23.96 -48.55
N ARG A 326 58.46 23.63 -47.25
CA ARG A 326 59.71 23.75 -46.49
C ARG A 326 60.78 22.80 -47.02
N ALA A 327 60.42 21.56 -47.31
CA ALA A 327 61.32 20.56 -47.87
C ALA A 327 61.80 20.96 -49.28
N GLU A 328 60.90 21.43 -50.15
CA GLU A 328 61.26 21.95 -51.48
C GLU A 328 62.22 23.14 -51.38
N ARG A 329 61.96 24.08 -50.46
CA ARG A 329 62.83 25.23 -50.20
C ARG A 329 64.22 24.78 -49.72
N ASP A 330 64.29 23.78 -48.84
CA ASP A 330 65.56 23.21 -48.36
C ASP A 330 66.35 22.52 -49.49
N ASP A 331 65.66 21.75 -50.37
CA ASP A 331 66.27 21.10 -51.54
C ASP A 331 66.81 22.12 -52.57
N LEU A 332 66.04 23.18 -52.85
CA LEU A 332 66.48 24.27 -53.72
C LEU A 332 67.70 25.03 -53.17
N LEU A 333 67.73 25.26 -51.85
CA LEU A 333 68.90 25.86 -51.18
C LEU A 333 70.13 24.95 -51.26
N GLN A 334 69.96 23.63 -51.19
CA GLN A 334 71.06 22.70 -51.39
C GLN A 334 71.57 22.70 -52.83
N LYS A 335 70.68 22.81 -53.84
CA LYS A 335 71.05 22.84 -55.26
C LYS A 335 71.73 24.13 -55.71
N THR A 336 71.60 25.21 -54.95
CA THR A 336 72.18 26.54 -55.26
C THR A 336 73.48 26.84 -54.51
N ARG A 337 73.90 25.94 -53.59
CA ARG A 337 75.25 25.88 -53.05
C ARG A 337 76.11 24.95 -53.89
#